data_AF-A0A1K1LRV8-F1
#
_entry.id   AF-A0A1K1LRV8-F1
#
_cell.length_a   1.000
_cell.length_b   1.000
_cell.length_c   1.000
_cell.angle_alpha   90.00
_cell.angle_beta   90.00
_cell.angle_gamma   90.00
#
_symmetry.space_group_name_H-M   'P 1'
#
loop_
_entity.id
_entity.type
_entity.pdbx_description
1 polymer ?
#
loop_
_entity_poly.entity_id
_entity_poly.type
_entity_poly.pdbx_seq_one_letter_code
_entity_poly.pdbx_strand_id
1 'polypeptide(L)'
;MSEQPVDDKAHIRHHLDFSKAEWIRAEPEGVTLDDCVEYAFIEHTDGVTYTAMRQSAKPDGVILVFTPSEWDAFVKGVRDGEFDLPEDLAKA
;
A
#
# COMPACT_ATOMS: atom_id res chain seq x y z
N MET A 1 10.67 -5.29 -26.78
CA MET A 1 11.04 -4.00 -26.16
C MET A 1 10.23 -3.93 -24.88
N SER A 2 10.83 -4.18 -23.73
CA SER A 2 10.15 -4.02 -22.44
C SER A 2 10.02 -2.53 -22.17
N GLU A 3 8.80 -1.98 -22.27
CA GLU A 3 8.52 -0.68 -21.68
C GLU A 3 8.77 -0.83 -20.18
N GLN A 4 9.87 -0.23 -19.69
CA GLN A 4 10.07 -0.17 -18.25
C GLN A 4 8.88 0.60 -17.66
N PRO A 5 8.27 0.13 -16.57
CA PRO A 5 7.20 0.86 -15.91
C PRO A 5 7.72 2.25 -15.55
N VAL A 6 7.17 3.29 -16.20
CA VAL A 6 7.47 4.67 -15.83
C VAL A 6 6.79 4.90 -14.49
N ASP A 7 7.56 5.30 -13.47
CA ASP A 7 7.03 5.72 -12.15
C ASP A 7 6.27 7.04 -12.30
N ASP A 8 5.06 6.94 -12.84
CA ASP A 8 4.16 8.03 -13.21
C ASP A 8 3.79 8.93 -12.03
N LYS A 9 3.81 8.41 -10.79
CA LYS A 9 3.56 9.18 -9.57
C LYS A 9 4.75 9.93 -8.97
N ALA A 10 5.96 9.82 -9.51
CA ALA A 10 7.15 10.36 -8.83
C ALA A 10 7.02 11.85 -8.48
N HIS A 11 6.35 12.61 -9.35
CA HIS A 11 6.11 14.04 -9.22
C HIS A 11 4.97 14.41 -8.23
N ILE A 12 4.12 13.47 -7.83
CA ILE A 12 2.98 13.74 -6.91
C ILE A 12 3.27 13.36 -5.45
N ARG A 13 4.28 12.53 -5.17
CA ARG A 13 4.49 11.96 -3.82
C ARG A 13 4.61 13.03 -2.73
N HIS A 14 5.23 14.16 -3.05
CA HIS A 14 5.43 15.27 -2.12
C HIS A 14 4.23 16.23 -2.01
N HIS A 15 3.19 16.03 -2.83
CA HIS A 15 2.00 16.87 -2.90
C HIS A 15 0.74 16.20 -2.35
N LEU A 16 0.84 14.93 -1.94
CA LEU A 16 -0.25 14.24 -1.26
C LEU A 16 -0.46 14.79 0.14
N ASP A 17 -1.71 15.12 0.47
CA ASP A 17 -2.13 15.57 1.78
C ASP A 17 -2.64 14.38 2.61
N PHE A 18 -1.85 13.95 3.60
CA PHE A 18 -2.21 12.87 4.50
C PHE A 18 -2.93 13.35 5.77
N SER A 19 -3.16 14.65 5.96
CA SER A 19 -3.75 15.19 7.19
C SER A 19 -5.17 14.68 7.46
N LYS A 20 -5.88 14.24 6.42
CA LYS A 20 -7.22 13.67 6.48
C LYS A 20 -7.24 12.17 6.18
N ALA A 21 -6.08 11.52 6.14
CA ALA A 21 -5.99 10.10 5.81
C ALA A 21 -6.69 9.27 6.90
N GLU A 22 -7.69 8.50 6.48
CA GLU A 22 -8.32 7.48 7.31
C GLU A 22 -7.51 6.18 7.18
N TRP A 23 -6.62 5.95 8.14
CA TRP A 23 -5.74 4.78 8.14
C TRP A 23 -6.48 3.53 8.62
N ILE A 24 -6.52 2.52 7.76
CA ILE A 24 -7.15 1.22 8.00
C ILE A 24 -6.05 0.22 8.33
N ARG A 25 -6.16 -0.43 9.49
CA ARG A 25 -5.22 -1.47 9.95
C ARG A 25 -5.47 -2.78 9.20
N ALA A 26 -4.44 -3.32 8.57
CA ALA A 26 -4.47 -4.62 7.90
C ALA A 26 -4.21 -5.73 8.92
N GLU A 27 -5.18 -5.94 9.81
CA GLU A 27 -5.18 -7.00 10.80
C GLU A 27 -6.43 -7.88 10.68
N PRO A 28 -6.37 -9.16 11.08
CA PRO A 28 -7.55 -10.02 11.11
C PRO A 28 -8.64 -9.44 12.02
N GLU A 29 -9.91 -9.69 11.67
CA GLU A 29 -11.03 -9.24 12.49
C GLU A 29 -10.93 -9.77 13.93
N GLY A 30 -11.10 -8.88 14.90
CA GLY A 30 -11.02 -9.21 16.33
C GLY A 30 -9.61 -9.39 16.89
N VAL A 31 -8.56 -9.17 16.08
CA VAL A 31 -7.16 -9.18 16.52
C VAL A 31 -6.63 -7.76 16.52
N THR A 32 -5.85 -7.40 17.55
CA THR A 32 -5.06 -6.16 17.56
C THR A 32 -3.58 -6.52 17.61
N LEU A 33 -2.87 -6.24 16.53
CA LEU A 33 -1.43 -6.50 16.42
C LEU A 33 -0.61 -5.31 16.96
N ASP A 34 0.51 -5.58 17.64
CA ASP A 34 1.42 -4.53 18.10
C ASP A 34 2.02 -3.72 16.93
N ASP A 35 2.27 -4.39 15.81
CA ASP A 35 2.69 -3.79 14.55
C ASP A 35 1.96 -4.46 13.38
N CYS A 36 1.47 -3.64 12.45
CA CYS A 36 0.80 -4.08 11.24
C CYS A 36 1.00 -3.05 10.13
N VAL A 37 0.63 -3.45 8.92
CA VAL A 37 0.50 -2.52 7.80
C VAL A 37 -0.80 -1.74 7.97
N GLU A 38 -0.74 -0.43 7.77
CA GLU A 38 -1.92 0.42 7.60
C GLU A 38 -1.99 0.90 6.16
N TYR A 39 -3.19 1.08 5.63
CA TYR A 39 -3.41 1.68 4.31
C TYR A 39 -4.51 2.75 4.33
N ALA A 40 -4.45 3.68 3.40
CA ALA A 40 -5.45 4.75 3.25
C ALA A 40 -5.65 5.12 1.78
N PHE A 41 -6.84 5.63 1.45
CA PHE A 41 -7.16 6.21 0.14
C PHE A 41 -7.04 7.72 0.21
N ILE A 42 -6.21 8.29 -0.65
CA ILE A 42 -5.84 9.71 -0.63
C ILE A 42 -6.32 10.35 -1.92
N GLU A 43 -7.40 11.13 -1.83
CA GLU A 43 -7.85 11.98 -2.95
C GLU A 43 -6.84 13.11 -3.17
N HIS A 44 -6.44 13.31 -4.41
CA HIS A 44 -5.53 14.38 -4.81
C HIS A 44 -6.22 15.40 -5.70
N THR A 45 -5.60 16.57 -5.85
CA THR A 45 -6.15 17.72 -6.58
C THR A 45 -6.28 17.50 -8.10
N ASP A 46 -5.61 16.50 -8.65
CA ASP A 46 -5.76 16.05 -10.04
C ASP A 46 -7.02 15.20 -10.28
N GLY A 47 -7.79 14.91 -9.22
CA GLY A 47 -8.99 14.07 -9.27
C GLY A 47 -8.69 12.56 -9.22
N VAL A 48 -7.44 12.17 -8.97
CA VAL A 48 -7.03 10.77 -8.81
C VAL A 48 -6.97 10.42 -7.32
N THR A 49 -7.43 9.22 -6.98
CA THR A 49 -7.28 8.64 -5.64
C THR A 49 -6.06 7.72 -5.63
N TYR A 50 -5.09 8.03 -4.79
CA TYR A 50 -3.89 7.22 -4.59
C TYR A 50 -4.07 6.32 -3.38
N THR A 51 -3.39 5.16 -3.36
CA THR A 51 -3.34 4.30 -2.18
C THR A 51 -2.02 4.50 -1.46
N ALA A 52 -2.09 4.77 -0.17
CA ALA A 52 -0.93 4.94 0.69
C ALA A 52 -0.83 3.77 1.68
N MET A 53 0.39 3.34 1.99
CA MET A 53 0.68 2.30 2.99
C MET A 53 1.79 2.73 3.93
N ARG A 54 1.67 2.38 5.21
CA ARG A 54 2.69 2.63 6.24
C ARG A 54 2.75 1.52 7.29
N GLN A 55 3.74 1.57 8.17
CA GLN A 55 3.83 0.72 9.36
C GLN A 55 3.08 1.40 10.53
N SER A 56 2.19 0.69 11.22
CA SER A 56 1.44 1.27 12.35
C SER A 56 2.35 1.67 13.51
N ALA A 57 3.45 0.94 13.74
CA ALA A 57 4.44 1.29 14.77
C ALA A 57 5.30 2.51 14.40
N LYS A 58 5.26 2.99 13.16
CA LYS A 58 6.01 4.14 12.65
C LYS A 58 5.12 5.04 11.78
N PRO A 59 4.12 5.71 12.38
CA PRO A 59 3.11 6.47 11.63
C PRO A 59 3.71 7.66 10.83
N ASP A 60 4.84 8.20 11.30
CA ASP A 60 5.62 9.27 10.64
C ASP A 60 6.79 8.72 9.80
N GLY A 61 6.83 7.40 9.59
CA GLY A 61 7.86 6.73 8.81
C GLY A 61 7.66 6.89 7.30
N VAL A 62 8.33 6.02 6.54
CA VAL A 62 8.17 6.00 5.08
C VAL A 62 6.75 5.57 4.72
N ILE A 63 6.09 6.37 3.88
CA ILE A 63 4.79 6.05 3.28
C ILE A 63 5.04 5.58 1.85
N LEU A 64 4.61 4.35 1.55
CA LEU A 64 4.56 3.84 0.19
C LEU A 64 3.28 4.37 -0.47
N VAL A 65 3.40 4.86 -1.70
CA VAL A 65 2.27 5.41 -2.47
C VAL A 65 2.17 4.62 -3.75
N PHE A 66 0.94 4.26 -4.13
CA PHE A 66 0.58 3.54 -5.34
C PHE A 66 -0.41 4.36 -6.16
N THR A 67 -0.25 4.34 -7.48
CA THR A 67 -1.31 4.78 -8.39
C THR A 67 -2.46 3.77 -8.44
N PRO A 68 -3.63 4.12 -8.98
CA PRO A 68 -4.72 3.16 -9.14
C PRO A 68 -4.32 1.89 -9.91
N SER A 69 -3.52 2.04 -10.97
CA SER A 69 -3.06 0.91 -11.80
C SER A 69 -2.06 0.03 -11.06
N GLU A 70 -1.11 0.62 -10.33
CA GLU A 70 -0.17 -0.15 -9.52
C GLU A 70 -0.86 -0.85 -8.35
N TRP A 71 -1.85 -0.22 -7.72
CA TRP A 71 -2.64 -0.84 -6.66
C TRP A 71 -3.45 -2.02 -7.18
N ASP A 72 -4.11 -1.88 -8.34
CA ASP A 72 -4.81 -2.97 -9.01
C ASP A 72 -3.86 -4.13 -9.37
N ALA A 73 -2.66 -3.82 -9.89
CA ALA A 73 -1.63 -4.81 -10.17
C ALA A 73 -1.15 -5.53 -8.90
N PHE A 74 -0.89 -4.77 -7.82
CA PHE A 74 -0.50 -5.33 -6.52
C PHE A 74 -1.57 -6.30 -5.98
N VAL A 75 -2.85 -5.89 -5.97
CA VAL A 75 -3.95 -6.74 -5.48
C VAL A 75 -4.10 -8.01 -6.32
N LYS A 76 -3.89 -7.93 -7.65
CA LYS A 76 -3.89 -9.11 -8.51
C LYS A 76 -2.74 -10.07 -8.15
N GLY A 77 -1.52 -9.57 -8.01
CA GLY A 77 -0.38 -10.40 -7.59
C GLY A 77 -0.61 -11.07 -6.23
N VAL A 78 -1.18 -10.34 -5.26
CA VAL A 78 -1.57 -10.92 -3.95
C VAL A 78 -2.57 -12.06 -4.11
N ARG A 79 -3.60 -11.90 -4.96
CA ARG A 79 -4.61 -12.94 -5.21
C ARG A 79 -4.06 -14.13 -5.98
N ASP A 80 -3.06 -13.91 -6.82
CA ASP A 80 -2.36 -14.96 -7.57
C ASP A 80 -1.32 -15.69 -6.71
N GLY A 81 -1.21 -15.35 -5.42
CA GLY A 81 -0.32 -16.01 -4.46
C GLY A 81 1.14 -15.61 -4.58
N GLU A 82 1.46 -14.51 -5.29
CA GLU A 82 2.85 -14.06 -5.49
C GLU A 82 3.55 -13.67 -4.18
N PHE A 83 2.78 -13.41 -3.12
CA PHE A 83 3.27 -13.03 -1.80
C PHE A 83 3.03 -14.11 -0.73
N ASP A 84 2.55 -15.29 -1.11
CA ASP A 84 2.37 -16.39 -0.18
C ASP A 84 3.72 -16.90 0.31
N LEU A 85 3.80 -17.27 1.59
CA LEU A 85 5.02 -17.85 2.13
C LEU A 85 5.28 -19.21 1.45
N PRO A 86 6.55 -19.52 1.12
CA PRO A 86 6.94 -20.85 0.69
C PRO A 86 6.38 -21.93 1.63
N GLU A 87 5.87 -23.03 1.07
CA GLU A 87 5.19 -24.09 1.84
C GLU A 87 6.05 -24.68 2.98
N ASP A 88 7.38 -24.62 2.84
CA ASP A 88 8.35 -25.08 3.84
C ASP A 88 8.51 -24.12 5.03
N LEU A 89 8.17 -22.83 4.87
CA LEU A 89 8.12 -21.85 5.95
C LEU A 89 6.76 -21.78 6.64
N ALA A 90 5.68 -22.20 5.96
CA ALA A 90 4.32 -22.14 6.50
C ALA A 90 4.00 -23.24 7.54
N LYS A 91 4.91 -24.18 7.80
CA LYS A 91 4.73 -25.31 8.74
C LYS A 91 5.63 -25.30 9.98
N ALA A 92 6.47 -24.28 10.14
CA ALA A 92 7.32 -24.08 11.32
C ALA A 92 6.58 -23.27 12.39
#